data_AF-A0AAN9SG40-F1
#
_entry.id   AF-A0AAN9SG40-F1
#
_cell.length_a   1.000
_cell.length_b   1.000
_cell.length_c   1.000
_cell.angle_alpha   90.00
_cell.angle_beta   90.00
_cell.angle_gamma   90.00
#
_symmetry.space_group_name_H-M   'P 1'
#
loop_
_entity.id
_entity.type
_entity.pdbx_description
1 polymer ?
#
loop_
_entity_poly.entity_id
_entity_poly.type
_entity_poly.pdbx_seq_one_letter_code
_entity_poly.pdbx_strand_id
1 'polypeptide(L)'
;MAVTIDRHHGFKPFSRSQRCKLQSFGHLDPNILEHSQTGTLSHSFELAFQADNIHRSFSTPCLPLTTLLGEDLTSHQPRIEIVRGRGAPIHALVVEVAIAMASGVQPIPLPSGLGGAYVFHNQNGNNIAVAKPVDEEPLALNNPKGLGGQMLGQPGLKKSVRIGETGIRELAAYLLDHGGFAGVPPTALVKFSHAAFFVTTTSDAATVPSHMPKIASLQRFVGHGFDAGELGPSFFSVASVHQIGILDIRIMNLDRHAGNMLVIKHNQSGNYVDGVADLVPIDHGFCLPEWLDDPYFEWLHWPQASIPFSDYELEYISKLDPFKDAEILRTDIPLLRESSIRVLIVCTIFLKQAAAAGLLLSEIGQMMTRKFCGGEESPSEMENICSKVKTSIPRGSNIENCKEETEQGSKCEIDGISLGDLNQGEWEAFLEVFSELLHGLFEGNNKCKSQSWKLEHNGSY
;
A
#
# COMPACT_ATOMS: atom_id res chain seq x y z
N MET A 1 18.26 -40.66 13.02
CA MET A 1 19.33 -40.92 14.02
C MET A 1 19.41 -39.71 14.93
N ALA A 2 19.42 -39.91 16.24
CA ALA A 2 19.48 -38.80 17.20
C ALA A 2 20.94 -38.44 17.53
N VAL A 3 21.23 -37.15 17.69
CA VAL A 3 22.47 -36.67 18.30
C VAL A 3 22.13 -35.56 19.30
N THR A 4 22.25 -35.90 20.58
CA THR A 4 22.23 -34.97 21.71
C THR A 4 23.65 -34.50 21.99
N ILE A 5 23.88 -33.19 22.13
CA ILE A 5 25.07 -32.65 22.82
C ILE A 5 24.63 -31.62 23.86
N ASP A 6 25.44 -31.52 24.90
CA ASP A 6 25.11 -31.14 26.27
C ASP A 6 24.97 -29.62 26.53
N ARG A 7 24.37 -29.31 27.66
CA ARG A 7 24.35 -27.98 28.29
C ARG A 7 25.72 -27.64 28.88
N HIS A 8 25.94 -26.34 29.02
CA HIS A 8 26.49 -25.63 30.19
C HIS A 8 27.30 -24.43 29.71
N HIS A 9 26.94 -23.21 30.13
CA HIS A 9 27.89 -22.20 30.64
C HIS A 9 27.14 -20.94 31.17
N GLY A 10 27.19 -20.77 32.50
CA GLY A 10 27.17 -19.52 33.27
C GLY A 10 26.25 -18.33 32.89
N PHE A 11 25.12 -18.20 33.60
CA PHE A 11 24.48 -16.88 33.79
C PHE A 11 25.34 -15.97 34.69
N LYS A 12 25.38 -14.66 34.40
CA LYS A 12 25.77 -13.60 35.34
C LYS A 12 24.63 -12.56 35.46
N PRO A 13 24.34 -12.02 36.65
CA PRO A 13 23.16 -11.18 36.88
C PRO A 13 23.33 -9.73 36.40
N PHE A 14 22.21 -9.10 36.05
CA PHE A 14 22.11 -7.71 35.64
C PHE A 14 22.49 -6.72 36.76
N SER A 15 23.28 -5.71 36.43
CA SER A 15 23.53 -4.55 37.30
C SER A 15 22.49 -3.46 37.08
N ARG A 16 21.95 -2.92 38.18
CA ARG A 16 20.80 -2.00 38.20
C ARG A 16 21.27 -0.57 38.50
N SER A 17 21.06 0.36 37.57
CA SER A 17 21.27 1.81 37.75
C SER A 17 19.98 2.53 37.33
N GLN A 18 19.09 2.78 38.28
CA GLN A 18 18.88 4.07 38.98
C GLN A 18 18.07 5.09 38.17
N ARG A 19 16.98 5.57 38.81
CA ARG A 19 16.04 6.56 38.30
C ARG A 19 16.67 7.96 38.32
N CYS A 20 16.34 8.76 37.31
CA CYS A 20 16.11 10.19 37.53
C CYS A 20 14.70 10.56 37.05
N LYS A 21 13.92 11.19 37.94
CA LYS A 21 12.68 11.90 37.61
C LYS A 21 13.04 13.36 37.40
N LEU A 22 12.37 14.06 36.48
CA LEU A 22 12.23 15.51 36.55
C LEU A 22 10.91 15.99 35.94
N GLN A 23 10.45 17.14 36.45
CA GLN A 23 9.11 17.72 36.30
C GLN A 23 9.25 19.25 36.31
N SER A 24 8.41 20.06 35.66
CA SER A 24 7.41 19.83 34.60
C SER A 24 6.96 21.21 34.06
N PHE A 25 5.89 21.27 33.25
CA PHE A 25 5.26 22.50 32.72
C PHE A 25 6.01 23.19 31.56
N GLY A 26 5.34 23.90 30.64
CA GLY A 26 3.92 24.27 30.64
C GLY A 26 3.33 24.61 29.26
N HIS A 27 2.00 24.68 29.25
CA HIS A 27 1.10 25.03 28.15
C HIS A 27 1.37 26.44 27.59
N LEU A 28 1.12 26.67 26.29
CA LEU A 28 0.51 27.91 25.78
C LEU A 28 0.07 27.77 24.31
N ASP A 29 -1.17 28.16 24.04
CA ASP A 29 -1.87 28.35 22.75
C ASP A 29 -3.02 29.33 23.11
N PRO A 30 -3.39 30.37 22.32
CA PRO A 30 -4.25 30.15 21.13
C PRO A 30 -4.21 31.21 19.98
N ASN A 31 -4.70 30.78 18.80
CA ASN A 31 -5.56 31.48 17.80
C ASN A 31 -5.24 32.88 17.20
N ILE A 32 -5.44 32.99 15.87
CA ILE A 32 -6.10 34.06 15.05
C ILE A 32 -6.01 33.58 13.58
N LEU A 33 -7.06 33.10 12.89
CA LEU A 33 -8.29 33.69 12.31
C LEU A 33 -8.18 33.92 10.77
N GLU A 34 -9.25 33.55 10.06
CA GLU A 34 -9.43 33.49 8.60
C GLU A 34 -9.47 34.87 7.89
N HIS A 35 -9.23 34.90 6.57
CA HIS A 35 -10.30 35.22 5.59
C HIS A 35 -9.96 34.90 4.12
N SER A 36 -11.01 34.70 3.31
CA SER A 36 -11.07 34.21 1.93
C SER A 36 -10.86 35.26 0.83
N GLN A 37 -10.47 34.85 -0.40
CA GLN A 37 -11.31 35.01 -1.62
C GLN A 37 -10.73 34.38 -2.93
N THR A 38 -11.62 33.62 -3.60
CA THR A 38 -11.80 33.28 -5.04
C THR A 38 -10.90 33.89 -6.15
N GLY A 39 -10.48 33.09 -7.16
CA GLY A 39 -9.94 33.63 -8.43
C GLY A 39 -9.28 32.67 -9.46
N THR A 40 -10.05 31.75 -10.06
CA THR A 40 -9.91 31.08 -11.38
C THR A 40 -8.63 31.21 -12.29
N LEU A 41 -8.01 30.04 -12.56
CA LEU A 41 -7.29 29.54 -13.78
C LEU A 41 -5.91 30.06 -14.29
N SER A 42 -4.99 29.09 -14.34
CA SER A 42 -4.07 28.70 -15.44
C SER A 42 -2.79 29.49 -15.79
N HIS A 43 -1.66 28.77 -15.79
CA HIS A 43 -0.28 29.14 -16.19
C HIS A 43 0.34 30.33 -15.42
N SER A 44 1.57 30.28 -14.89
CA SER A 44 2.78 29.55 -15.32
C SER A 44 3.68 29.19 -14.13
N PHE A 45 4.64 28.28 -14.33
CA PHE A 45 5.76 28.08 -13.40
C PHE A 45 6.68 29.31 -13.35
N GLU A 46 7.34 29.50 -12.20
CA GLU A 46 8.39 30.50 -11.89
C GLU A 46 7.96 31.96 -11.58
N LEU A 47 8.74 32.58 -10.66
CA LEU A 47 8.77 33.99 -10.22
C LEU A 47 7.70 34.50 -9.22
N ALA A 48 7.98 34.33 -7.92
CA ALA A 48 7.56 35.29 -6.87
C ALA A 48 8.43 35.18 -5.58
N PHE A 49 9.63 35.75 -5.58
CA PHE A 49 10.39 36.03 -4.34
C PHE A 49 10.99 37.44 -4.39
N GLN A 50 10.28 38.42 -3.83
CA GLN A 50 10.82 39.78 -3.63
C GLN A 50 10.09 40.53 -2.52
N ALA A 51 10.75 40.66 -1.36
CA ALA A 51 10.50 41.57 -0.22
C ALA A 51 11.43 41.14 0.94
N ASP A 52 11.95 41.99 1.83
CA ASP A 52 12.24 43.42 1.73
C ASP A 52 13.36 43.77 2.74
N ASN A 53 14.07 44.88 2.57
CA ASN A 53 15.27 45.17 3.39
C ASN A 53 14.94 45.71 4.80
N ILE A 54 15.36 45.01 5.87
CA ILE A 54 15.48 45.59 7.22
C ILE A 54 16.82 45.21 7.87
N HIS A 55 17.63 46.23 8.21
CA HIS A 55 18.89 46.12 8.93
C HIS A 55 18.68 46.21 10.46
N ARG A 56 19.21 45.29 11.27
CA ARG A 56 20.00 45.59 12.51
C ARG A 56 20.53 44.38 13.28
N SER A 57 21.87 44.34 13.39
CA SER A 57 22.70 44.01 14.57
C SER A 57 22.71 42.60 15.20
N PHE A 58 23.96 42.14 15.44
CA PHE A 58 24.37 40.80 15.90
C PHE A 58 24.37 40.62 17.43
N SER A 59 24.27 39.37 17.92
CA SER A 59 25.31 38.68 18.73
C SER A 59 24.83 37.40 19.45
N THR A 60 25.04 36.20 18.86
CA THR A 60 25.27 34.91 19.57
C THR A 60 25.80 33.85 18.57
N PRO A 61 26.40 32.71 19.01
CA PRO A 61 27.47 32.05 18.27
C PRO A 61 27.03 31.14 17.10
N CYS A 62 27.98 30.91 16.20
CA CYS A 62 27.83 30.22 14.93
C CYS A 62 27.44 28.74 15.09
N LEU A 63 26.20 28.41 14.72
CA LEU A 63 25.86 27.12 14.11
C LEU A 63 25.76 27.34 12.59
N PRO A 64 26.30 26.46 11.73
CA PRO A 64 26.18 26.62 10.29
C PRO A 64 24.72 26.35 9.86
N LEU A 65 23.96 27.42 9.69
CA LEU A 65 22.61 27.40 9.11
C LEU A 65 22.75 27.32 7.58
N THR A 66 22.93 26.11 7.04
CA THR A 66 22.91 25.90 5.60
C THR A 66 21.47 26.00 5.11
N THR A 67 21.10 27.12 4.48
CA THR A 67 19.78 27.28 3.87
C THR A 67 19.87 28.06 2.56
N LEU A 68 19.67 27.32 1.46
CA LEU A 68 19.13 27.78 0.17
C LEU A 68 19.78 29.03 -0.45
N LEU A 69 20.86 28.80 -1.23
CA LEU A 69 20.98 29.23 -2.64
C LEU A 69 22.37 28.82 -3.21
N GLY A 70 22.42 27.72 -3.99
CA GLY A 70 23.50 27.50 -4.96
C GLY A 70 24.61 26.47 -4.68
N GLU A 71 24.67 25.79 -3.52
CA GLU A 71 25.76 24.84 -3.22
C GLU A 71 25.45 23.33 -3.43
N ASP A 72 24.17 22.93 -3.52
CA ASP A 72 23.78 21.51 -3.44
C ASP A 72 24.21 20.61 -4.62
N LEU A 73 24.67 21.17 -5.75
CA LEU A 73 25.13 20.40 -6.93
C LEU A 73 26.53 19.76 -6.77
N THR A 74 27.24 19.99 -5.66
CA THR A 74 28.63 19.51 -5.45
C THR A 74 28.81 18.57 -4.25
N SER A 75 27.76 18.36 -3.45
CA SER A 75 27.81 17.46 -2.29
C SER A 75 27.69 15.99 -2.71
N HIS A 76 28.82 15.33 -3.01
CA HIS A 76 28.90 13.88 -3.28
C HIS A 76 28.49 12.97 -2.09
N GLN A 77 28.00 13.52 -0.99
CA GLN A 77 27.55 12.75 0.18
C GLN A 77 26.26 11.98 -0.10
N PRO A 78 26.11 10.75 0.42
CA PRO A 78 24.88 9.98 0.36
C PRO A 78 23.76 10.69 1.13
N ARG A 79 22.60 10.87 0.49
CA ARG A 79 21.42 11.53 1.08
C ARG A 79 20.15 10.76 0.77
N ILE A 80 19.18 10.85 1.68
CA ILE A 80 17.82 10.33 1.53
C ILE A 80 16.83 11.40 1.96
N GLU A 81 15.83 11.65 1.10
CA GLU A 81 14.80 12.69 1.28
C GLU A 81 13.41 12.04 1.24
N ILE A 82 12.51 12.42 2.15
CA ILE A 82 11.10 12.00 2.08
C ILE A 82 10.44 12.76 0.93
N VAL A 83 9.92 12.02 -0.04
CA VAL A 83 9.12 12.57 -1.15
C VAL A 83 7.65 12.55 -0.76
N ARG A 84 7.14 11.44 -0.21
CA ARG A 84 5.80 11.28 0.35
C ARG A 84 5.79 10.30 1.53
N GLY A 85 4.76 10.40 2.37
CA GLY A 85 4.67 9.70 3.66
C GLY A 85 4.98 10.64 4.83
N ARG A 86 4.30 10.44 5.96
CA ARG A 86 4.34 11.33 7.14
C ARG A 86 4.28 10.56 8.45
N GLY A 87 4.59 11.22 9.56
CA GLY A 87 4.44 10.69 10.91
C GLY A 87 5.72 10.05 11.48
N ALA A 88 5.73 9.88 12.80
CA ALA A 88 6.93 9.48 13.54
C ALA A 88 7.56 8.14 13.08
N PRO A 89 6.80 7.07 12.75
CA PRO A 89 7.40 5.82 12.28
C PRO A 89 8.19 5.97 10.96
N ILE A 90 7.68 6.78 10.03
CA ILE A 90 8.34 7.06 8.74
C ILE A 90 9.59 7.93 8.97
N HIS A 91 9.50 8.98 9.78
CA HIS A 91 10.68 9.80 10.09
C HIS A 91 11.78 8.97 10.77
N ALA A 92 11.42 8.10 11.72
CA ALA A 92 12.38 7.21 12.37
C ALA A 92 13.04 6.23 11.39
N LEU A 93 12.27 5.64 10.47
CA LEU A 93 12.77 4.78 9.40
C LEU A 93 13.77 5.50 8.49
N VAL A 94 13.43 6.69 7.99
CA VAL A 94 14.29 7.43 7.07
C VAL A 94 15.55 7.96 7.76
N VAL A 95 15.46 8.39 9.03
CA VAL A 95 16.63 8.79 9.82
C VAL A 95 17.57 7.61 10.07
N GLU A 96 17.04 6.41 10.36
CA GLU A 96 17.88 5.21 10.57
C GLU A 96 18.62 4.79 9.29
N VAL A 97 17.95 4.84 8.14
CA VAL A 97 18.58 4.61 6.82
C VAL A 97 19.59 5.71 6.48
N ALA A 98 19.29 6.98 6.78
CA ALA A 98 20.24 8.09 6.59
C ALA A 98 21.52 7.90 7.41
N ILE A 99 21.41 7.46 8.66
CA ILE A 99 22.56 7.15 9.53
C ILE A 99 23.36 5.96 8.96
N ALA A 100 22.70 4.91 8.48
CA ALA A 100 23.37 3.78 7.84
C ALA A 100 24.17 4.23 6.60
N MET A 101 23.52 4.97 5.69
CA MET A 101 24.15 5.52 4.49
C MET A 101 25.33 6.45 4.81
N ALA A 102 25.18 7.36 5.78
CA ALA A 102 26.26 8.23 6.25
C ALA A 102 27.42 7.47 6.91
N SER A 103 27.16 6.26 7.42
CA SER A 103 28.17 5.33 7.95
C SER A 103 28.86 4.49 6.86
N GLY A 104 28.54 4.73 5.58
CA GLY A 104 29.09 3.98 4.45
C GLY A 104 28.39 2.64 4.15
N VAL A 105 27.27 2.33 4.82
CA VAL A 105 26.46 1.14 4.50
C VAL A 105 25.83 1.33 3.12
N GLN A 106 25.98 0.33 2.26
CA GLN A 106 25.36 0.27 0.94
C GLN A 106 24.14 -0.65 0.93
N PRO A 107 23.13 -0.39 0.08
CA PRO A 107 22.00 -1.29 -0.12
C PRO A 107 22.47 -2.66 -0.64
N ILE A 108 22.00 -3.74 -0.03
CA ILE A 108 22.28 -5.12 -0.47
C ILE A 108 21.13 -5.61 -1.36
N PRO A 109 21.36 -5.99 -2.63
CA PRO A 109 20.29 -6.47 -3.50
C PRO A 109 19.73 -7.82 -3.02
N LEU A 110 18.41 -7.97 -3.04
CA LEU A 110 17.74 -9.24 -2.79
C LEU A 110 17.85 -10.16 -4.03
N PRO A 111 18.11 -11.46 -3.86
CA PRO A 111 18.32 -12.38 -4.98
C PRO A 111 17.02 -12.72 -5.71
N SER A 112 15.92 -12.91 -4.98
CA SER A 112 14.57 -13.19 -5.49
C SER A 112 13.85 -11.93 -5.99
N GLY A 113 12.63 -12.12 -6.52
CA GLY A 113 11.77 -11.05 -7.05
C GLY A 113 11.99 -10.72 -8.53
N LEU A 114 11.01 -10.05 -9.12
CA LEU A 114 10.96 -9.70 -10.55
C LEU A 114 11.59 -8.33 -10.89
N GLY A 115 11.98 -7.55 -9.87
CA GLY A 115 12.57 -6.21 -10.01
C GLY A 115 13.70 -5.95 -9.01
N GLY A 116 14.16 -4.71 -8.96
CA GLY A 116 15.14 -4.23 -7.99
C GLY A 116 14.53 -4.08 -6.61
N ALA A 117 15.01 -4.87 -5.65
CA ALA A 117 14.68 -4.76 -4.24
C ALA A 117 15.96 -4.89 -3.42
N TYR A 118 16.13 -4.04 -2.41
CA TYR A 118 17.37 -3.89 -1.68
C TYR A 118 17.14 -3.77 -0.17
N VAL A 119 17.98 -4.42 0.63
CA VAL A 119 17.94 -4.31 2.09
C VAL A 119 19.01 -3.33 2.56
N PHE A 120 18.60 -2.41 3.44
CA PHE A 120 19.52 -1.62 4.25
C PHE A 120 19.67 -2.26 5.63
N HIS A 121 20.90 -2.32 6.14
CA HIS A 121 21.19 -2.78 7.50
C HIS A 121 21.80 -1.66 8.35
N ASN A 122 21.72 -1.76 9.67
CA ASN A 122 22.40 -0.85 10.58
C ASN A 122 23.85 -1.29 10.84
N GLN A 123 24.59 -0.50 11.63
CA GLN A 123 25.98 -0.80 12.00
C GLN A 123 26.16 -2.13 12.75
N ASN A 124 25.08 -2.67 13.35
CA ASN A 124 25.09 -3.97 14.04
C ASN A 124 24.76 -5.15 13.11
N GLY A 125 24.53 -4.89 11.81
CA GLY A 125 24.14 -5.90 10.82
C GLY A 125 22.66 -6.29 10.83
N ASN A 126 21.81 -5.61 11.62
CA ASN A 126 20.37 -5.87 11.60
C ASN A 126 19.70 -5.13 10.43
N ASN A 127 18.83 -5.83 9.69
CA ASN A 127 18.05 -5.26 8.60
C ASN A 127 17.09 -4.17 9.12
N ILE A 128 17.14 -2.98 8.50
CA ILE A 128 16.35 -1.78 8.82
C ILE A 128 15.12 -1.68 7.91
N ALA A 129 15.35 -1.82 6.61
CA ALA A 129 14.43 -1.39 5.57
C ALA A 129 14.60 -2.18 4.27
N VAL A 130 13.53 -2.28 3.48
CA VAL A 130 13.56 -2.71 2.09
C VAL A 130 13.27 -1.50 1.21
N ALA A 131 14.10 -1.25 0.21
CA ALA A 131 13.92 -0.22 -0.81
C ALA A 131 13.67 -0.85 -2.19
N LYS A 132 12.67 -0.35 -2.92
CA LYS A 132 12.35 -0.78 -4.30
C LYS A 132 12.40 0.43 -5.24
N PRO A 133 13.48 0.62 -6.04
CA PRO A 133 13.58 1.74 -6.97
C PRO A 133 12.57 1.65 -8.12
N VAL A 134 11.94 2.78 -8.43
CA VAL A 134 10.87 2.92 -9.43
C VAL A 134 11.36 2.62 -10.85
N ASP A 135 12.62 2.91 -11.16
CA ASP A 135 13.26 2.62 -12.44
C ASP A 135 13.71 1.15 -12.60
N GLU A 136 13.63 0.37 -11.52
CA GLU A 136 14.04 -1.05 -11.46
C GLU A 136 12.87 -2.02 -11.29
N GLU A 137 11.63 -1.53 -11.31
CA GLU A 137 10.41 -2.35 -11.29
C GLU A 137 10.39 -3.41 -12.42
N PRO A 138 9.54 -4.45 -12.32
CA PRO A 138 9.30 -5.36 -13.44
C PRO A 138 8.94 -4.58 -14.72
N LEU A 139 9.59 -4.94 -15.84
CA LEU A 139 9.52 -4.29 -17.15
C LEU A 139 10.18 -2.89 -17.25
N ALA A 140 10.57 -2.26 -16.14
CA ALA A 140 11.20 -0.94 -16.17
C ALA A 140 12.59 -0.92 -16.83
N LEU A 141 13.02 0.27 -17.26
CA LEU A 141 14.24 0.47 -18.05
C LEU A 141 15.52 -0.08 -17.40
N ASN A 142 15.67 0.06 -16.08
CA ASN A 142 16.86 -0.36 -15.34
C ASN A 142 16.64 -1.65 -14.54
N ASN A 143 15.66 -2.48 -14.91
CA ASN A 143 15.37 -3.74 -14.22
C ASN A 143 16.62 -4.65 -14.12
N PRO A 144 17.13 -4.96 -12.90
CA PRO A 144 18.36 -5.74 -12.73
C PRO A 144 18.19 -7.25 -12.94
N LYS A 145 16.96 -7.72 -13.20
CA LYS A 145 16.62 -9.15 -13.36
C LYS A 145 16.51 -9.58 -14.83
N GLY A 146 16.80 -8.68 -15.78
CA GLY A 146 16.70 -8.95 -17.22
C GLY A 146 15.27 -8.89 -17.77
N LEU A 147 14.29 -8.48 -16.95
CA LEU A 147 12.90 -8.25 -17.33
C LEU A 147 12.66 -6.74 -17.48
N GLY A 148 13.36 -6.09 -18.41
CA GLY A 148 13.35 -4.63 -18.56
C GLY A 148 13.18 -4.13 -19.99
N GLY A 149 13.22 -2.82 -20.16
CA GLY A 149 13.27 -2.15 -21.46
C GLY A 149 11.98 -1.43 -21.90
N GLN A 150 10.95 -1.38 -21.07
CA GLN A 150 9.75 -0.58 -21.30
C GLN A 150 9.82 0.78 -20.60
N MET A 151 8.99 1.74 -21.05
CA MET A 151 8.96 3.09 -20.48
C MET A 151 8.03 3.15 -19.26
N LEU A 152 8.38 4.00 -18.29
CA LEU A 152 7.47 4.32 -17.19
C LEU A 152 6.14 4.87 -17.74
N GLY A 153 5.03 4.47 -17.14
CA GLY A 153 3.70 4.82 -17.64
C GLY A 153 3.15 3.91 -18.77
N GLN A 154 3.87 2.85 -19.15
CA GLN A 154 3.29 1.75 -19.95
C GLN A 154 2.61 0.72 -19.02
N PRO A 155 1.67 -0.11 -19.53
CA PRO A 155 1.06 -1.19 -18.75
C PRO A 155 2.13 -2.12 -18.17
N GLY A 156 2.03 -2.43 -16.87
CA GLY A 156 2.96 -3.31 -16.19
C GLY A 156 2.58 -4.79 -16.30
N LEU A 157 3.19 -5.60 -15.43
CA LEU A 157 2.93 -7.04 -15.36
C LEU A 157 1.45 -7.37 -15.11
N LYS A 158 0.78 -6.60 -14.24
CA LYS A 158 -0.68 -6.51 -14.15
C LYS A 158 -1.10 -5.34 -15.03
N LYS A 159 -1.92 -5.56 -16.07
CA LYS A 159 -2.23 -4.54 -17.09
C LYS A 159 -2.84 -3.26 -16.50
N SER A 160 -3.57 -3.38 -15.40
CA SER A 160 -4.26 -2.34 -14.63
C SER A 160 -3.37 -1.53 -13.67
N VAL A 161 -2.06 -1.83 -13.64
CA VAL A 161 -1.03 -1.14 -12.86
C VAL A 161 0.13 -0.80 -13.79
N ARG A 162 0.55 0.47 -13.86
CA ARG A 162 1.65 0.86 -14.76
C ARG A 162 3.02 0.64 -14.15
N ILE A 163 3.99 0.48 -15.05
CA ILE A 163 5.41 0.53 -14.73
C ILE A 163 5.74 1.91 -14.14
N GLY A 164 6.36 1.90 -12.97
CA GLY A 164 6.73 3.07 -12.18
C GLY A 164 5.69 3.49 -11.14
N GLU A 165 4.58 2.77 -11.00
CA GLU A 165 3.52 3.08 -10.04
C GLU A 165 3.48 2.14 -8.82
N THR A 166 4.31 1.09 -8.73
CA THR A 166 4.25 0.16 -7.57
C THR A 166 4.65 0.85 -6.26
N GLY A 167 5.66 1.72 -6.32
CA GLY A 167 6.17 2.42 -5.13
C GLY A 167 5.16 3.36 -4.47
N ILE A 168 4.22 3.92 -5.23
CA ILE A 168 3.12 4.74 -4.67
C ILE A 168 1.99 3.88 -4.11
N ARG A 169 1.79 2.66 -4.63
CA ARG A 169 0.77 1.70 -4.16
C ARG A 169 1.17 1.08 -2.82
N GLU A 170 2.46 0.79 -2.64
CA GLU A 170 3.05 0.44 -1.34
C GLU A 170 2.81 1.50 -0.25
N LEU A 171 2.97 2.80 -0.59
CA LEU A 171 2.62 3.90 0.32
C LEU A 171 1.11 3.98 0.57
N ALA A 172 0.27 3.80 -0.47
CA ALA A 172 -1.18 3.84 -0.34
C ALA A 172 -1.70 2.77 0.64
N ALA A 173 -1.18 1.53 0.56
CA ALA A 173 -1.54 0.47 1.49
C ALA A 173 -1.22 0.82 2.95
N TYR A 174 -0.06 1.44 3.21
CA TYR A 174 0.28 1.91 4.57
C TYR A 174 -0.61 3.07 5.04
N LEU A 175 -0.97 4.01 4.17
CA LEU A 175 -1.88 5.12 4.53
C LEU A 175 -3.32 4.65 4.79
N LEU A 176 -3.76 3.59 4.11
CA LEU A 176 -5.10 3.01 4.26
C LEU A 176 -5.22 2.02 5.43
N ASP A 177 -4.10 1.59 6.03
CA ASP A 177 -4.08 0.72 7.20
C ASP A 177 -4.32 1.51 8.50
N HIS A 178 -5.58 1.89 8.72
CA HIS A 178 -5.99 2.75 9.83
C HIS A 178 -5.60 2.19 11.19
N GLY A 179 -4.67 2.87 11.87
CA GLY A 179 -4.16 2.45 13.18
C GLY A 179 -3.23 1.23 13.15
N GLY A 180 -2.81 0.77 11.97
CA GLY A 180 -2.01 -0.46 11.83
C GLY A 180 -2.84 -1.73 12.07
N PHE A 181 -4.11 -1.75 11.64
CA PHE A 181 -5.06 -2.83 11.86
C PHE A 181 -4.66 -4.13 11.12
N ALA A 182 -4.20 -4.01 9.88
CA ALA A 182 -3.61 -5.09 9.09
C ALA A 182 -2.11 -5.30 9.38
N GLY A 183 -1.44 -4.30 9.95
CA GLY A 183 -0.03 -4.37 10.33
C GLY A 183 0.92 -4.06 9.19
N VAL A 184 0.51 -3.28 8.19
CA VAL A 184 1.38 -2.85 7.08
C VAL A 184 2.59 -2.10 7.66
N PRO A 185 3.84 -2.52 7.37
CA PRO A 185 5.00 -1.86 7.94
C PRO A 185 5.13 -0.41 7.45
N PRO A 186 5.67 0.51 8.28
CA PRO A 186 5.89 1.91 7.90
C PRO A 186 6.54 2.04 6.53
N THR A 187 5.82 2.66 5.59
CA THR A 187 6.20 2.76 4.18
C THR A 187 6.16 4.20 3.71
N ALA A 188 7.21 4.63 3.01
CA ALA A 188 7.36 5.99 2.48
C ALA A 188 7.82 5.96 1.02
N LEU A 189 7.55 7.03 0.27
CA LEU A 189 8.22 7.28 -1.00
C LEU A 189 9.41 8.20 -0.73
N VAL A 190 10.61 7.78 -1.12
CA VAL A 190 11.86 8.49 -0.83
C VAL A 190 12.66 8.73 -2.10
N LYS A 191 13.51 9.75 -2.05
CA LYS A 191 14.52 10.06 -3.05
C LYS A 191 15.90 9.78 -2.45
N PHE A 192 16.62 8.84 -3.05
CA PHE A 192 18.01 8.57 -2.75
C PHE A 192 18.91 9.35 -3.69
N SER A 193 19.92 10.03 -3.15
CA SER A 193 21.01 10.65 -3.92
C SER A 193 22.34 10.03 -3.48
N HIS A 194 23.20 9.67 -4.42
CA HIS A 194 24.51 9.05 -4.17
C HIS A 194 24.44 7.72 -3.39
N ALA A 195 23.48 6.86 -3.73
CA ALA A 195 23.36 5.50 -3.20
C ALA A 195 23.74 4.46 -4.28
N ALA A 196 24.44 3.39 -3.91
CA ALA A 196 24.93 2.35 -4.83
C ALA A 196 23.83 1.34 -5.23
N PHE A 197 22.76 1.82 -5.87
CA PHE A 197 21.79 0.98 -6.57
C PHE A 197 22.33 0.47 -7.91
N PHE A 198 21.59 -0.44 -8.58
CA PHE A 198 21.96 -0.92 -9.90
C PHE A 198 22.00 0.20 -10.94
N VAL A 199 23.03 0.20 -11.78
CA VAL A 199 23.22 1.12 -12.90
C VAL A 199 23.51 0.29 -14.15
N THR A 200 22.61 0.36 -15.12
CA THR A 200 22.75 -0.33 -16.40
C THR A 200 23.85 0.34 -17.24
N THR A 201 25.02 -0.30 -17.36
CA THR A 201 26.15 0.21 -18.16
C THR A 201 25.93 -0.06 -19.66
N THR A 202 25.06 0.72 -20.30
CA THR A 202 24.67 0.55 -21.72
C THR A 202 25.40 1.49 -22.69
N SER A 203 26.54 2.07 -22.30
CA SER A 203 27.39 2.86 -23.20
C SER A 203 28.88 2.71 -22.90
N ASP A 204 29.67 2.49 -23.95
CA ASP A 204 31.14 2.54 -23.93
C ASP A 204 31.62 3.99 -23.71
N ALA A 205 31.59 4.48 -22.47
CA ALA A 205 32.22 5.73 -22.07
C ALA A 205 32.54 5.74 -20.57
N ALA A 206 33.79 6.05 -20.22
CA ALA A 206 34.30 6.05 -18.84
C ALA A 206 33.83 7.24 -17.97
N THR A 207 32.62 7.78 -18.21
CA THR A 207 32.15 9.06 -17.63
C THR A 207 30.63 9.13 -17.40
N VAL A 208 29.94 8.03 -17.07
CA VAL A 208 28.57 8.10 -16.50
C VAL A 208 28.67 8.16 -14.97
N PRO A 209 28.29 9.28 -14.32
CA PRO A 209 28.43 9.40 -12.87
C PRO A 209 27.40 8.53 -12.12
N SER A 210 27.86 7.84 -11.07
CA SER A 210 27.08 7.15 -10.03
C SER A 210 26.18 8.11 -9.18
N HIS A 211 25.52 9.09 -9.80
CA HIS A 211 24.98 10.27 -9.12
C HIS A 211 23.52 10.63 -9.48
N MET A 212 22.85 9.89 -10.38
CA MET A 212 21.43 10.15 -10.67
C MET A 212 20.55 9.79 -9.46
N PRO A 213 19.71 10.71 -8.94
CA PRO A 213 18.83 10.38 -7.82
C PRO A 213 17.76 9.36 -8.22
N LYS A 214 17.54 8.36 -7.37
CA LYS A 214 16.49 7.34 -7.56
C LYS A 214 15.31 7.59 -6.65
N ILE A 215 14.09 7.52 -7.20
CA ILE A 215 12.86 7.44 -6.41
C ILE A 215 12.61 5.97 -6.08
N ALA A 216 12.24 5.68 -4.85
CA ALA A 216 11.96 4.32 -4.38
C ALA A 216 10.83 4.33 -3.35
N SER A 217 10.07 3.24 -3.24
CA SER A 217 9.39 2.95 -1.97
C SER A 217 10.43 2.47 -0.96
N LEU A 218 10.26 2.86 0.30
CA LEU A 218 11.04 2.43 1.44
C LEU A 218 10.10 1.92 2.52
N GLN A 219 10.14 0.63 2.78
CA GLN A 219 9.34 -0.06 3.79
C GLN A 219 10.22 -0.52 4.94
N ARG A 220 9.73 -0.38 6.18
CA ARG A 220 10.37 -0.93 7.38
C ARG A 220 10.53 -2.44 7.24
N PHE A 221 11.76 -2.95 7.37
CA PHE A 221 12.00 -4.40 7.41
C PHE A 221 11.41 -4.96 8.71
N VAL A 222 10.69 -6.07 8.60
CA VAL A 222 10.13 -6.80 9.73
C VAL A 222 10.88 -8.11 9.92
N GLY A 223 11.40 -8.32 11.13
CA GLY A 223 12.11 -9.55 11.50
C GLY A 223 11.16 -10.75 11.51
N HIS A 224 11.23 -11.56 10.46
CA HIS A 224 10.46 -12.78 10.29
C HIS A 224 11.38 -13.99 10.21
N GLY A 225 10.84 -15.17 10.49
CA GLY A 225 11.58 -16.42 10.35
C GLY A 225 11.23 -17.22 9.10
N PHE A 226 10.04 -16.99 8.55
CA PHE A 226 9.38 -17.73 7.48
C PHE A 226 8.35 -16.80 6.81
N ASP A 227 8.00 -17.06 5.56
CA ASP A 227 6.74 -16.57 4.97
C ASP A 227 5.60 -17.60 5.14
N ALA A 228 4.36 -17.19 4.79
CA ALA A 228 3.18 -18.05 4.97
C ALA A 228 3.11 -19.23 3.98
N GLY A 229 3.99 -19.32 2.99
CA GLY A 229 4.12 -20.47 2.08
C GLY A 229 5.00 -21.59 2.65
N GLU A 230 5.88 -21.28 3.61
CA GLU A 230 6.68 -22.28 4.33
C GLU A 230 5.90 -23.02 5.44
N LEU A 231 4.75 -22.48 5.87
CA LEU A 231 3.89 -23.04 6.91
C LEU A 231 2.49 -23.33 6.39
N GLY A 232 1.81 -24.32 6.98
CA GLY A 232 0.40 -24.59 6.66
C GLY A 232 -0.53 -23.53 7.28
N PRO A 233 -1.70 -23.24 6.67
CA PRO A 233 -2.62 -22.23 7.18
C PRO A 233 -3.08 -22.47 8.62
N SER A 234 -3.07 -23.72 9.10
CA SER A 234 -3.39 -24.09 10.49
C SER A 234 -2.54 -23.39 11.57
N PHE A 235 -1.41 -22.79 11.21
CA PHE A 235 -0.53 -22.07 12.13
C PHE A 235 -0.89 -20.57 12.26
N PHE A 236 -1.81 -20.02 11.45
CA PHE A 236 -2.08 -18.58 11.40
C PHE A 236 -3.30 -18.19 12.22
N SER A 237 -3.21 -17.05 12.92
CA SER A 237 -4.35 -16.54 13.71
C SER A 237 -5.50 -16.08 12.81
N VAL A 238 -6.75 -16.36 13.22
CA VAL A 238 -7.95 -15.93 12.48
C VAL A 238 -7.95 -14.41 12.30
N ALA A 239 -7.59 -13.69 13.37
CA ALA A 239 -7.51 -12.23 13.37
C ALA A 239 -6.53 -11.70 12.33
N SER A 240 -5.30 -12.23 12.24
CA SER A 240 -4.36 -11.79 11.20
C SER A 240 -4.87 -12.04 9.78
N VAL A 241 -5.51 -13.20 9.54
CA VAL A 241 -6.09 -13.50 8.21
C VAL A 241 -7.24 -12.55 7.88
N HIS A 242 -8.12 -12.26 8.84
CA HIS A 242 -9.21 -11.30 8.68
C HIS A 242 -8.71 -9.87 8.45
N GLN A 243 -7.74 -9.43 9.24
CA GLN A 243 -7.17 -8.09 9.16
C GLN A 243 -6.49 -7.83 7.80
N ILE A 244 -5.71 -8.80 7.32
CA ILE A 244 -5.08 -8.75 5.99
C ILE A 244 -6.15 -8.77 4.89
N GLY A 245 -7.12 -9.69 4.96
CA GLY A 245 -8.18 -9.79 3.95
C GLY A 245 -9.08 -8.56 3.87
N ILE A 246 -9.40 -7.93 5.00
CA ILE A 246 -10.13 -6.66 5.08
C ILE A 246 -9.39 -5.54 4.35
N LEU A 247 -8.06 -5.47 4.47
CA LEU A 247 -7.25 -4.51 3.73
C LEU A 247 -7.21 -4.86 2.24
N ASP A 248 -6.86 -6.10 1.90
CA ASP A 248 -6.69 -6.58 0.52
C ASP A 248 -7.97 -6.44 -0.32
N ILE A 249 -9.14 -6.64 0.30
CA ILE A 249 -10.45 -6.37 -0.32
C ILE A 249 -10.57 -4.88 -0.66
N ARG A 250 -10.35 -3.97 0.30
CA ARG A 250 -10.48 -2.51 0.07
C ARG A 250 -9.57 -2.02 -1.03
N ILE A 251 -8.33 -2.50 -1.05
CA ILE A 251 -7.32 -2.08 -2.03
C ILE A 251 -7.35 -2.90 -3.32
N MET A 252 -8.23 -3.92 -3.45
CA MET A 252 -8.23 -4.88 -4.56
C MET A 252 -6.81 -5.37 -4.89
N ASN A 253 -6.20 -6.10 -3.95
CA ASN A 253 -4.84 -6.60 -4.13
C ASN A 253 -4.80 -7.71 -5.20
N LEU A 254 -4.04 -7.48 -6.26
CA LEU A 254 -3.93 -8.42 -7.38
C LEU A 254 -2.88 -9.51 -7.16
N ASP A 255 -2.14 -9.50 -6.04
CA ASP A 255 -0.98 -10.38 -5.83
C ASP A 255 -0.75 -10.75 -4.35
N ARG A 256 -1.82 -10.97 -3.56
CA ARG A 256 -1.68 -11.53 -2.20
C ARG A 256 -1.45 -13.05 -2.28
N HIS A 257 -0.22 -13.45 -2.60
CA HIS A 257 0.24 -14.82 -2.46
C HIS A 257 0.86 -15.09 -1.08
N ALA A 258 1.04 -16.37 -0.72
CA ALA A 258 1.58 -16.76 0.59
C ALA A 258 2.93 -16.09 0.95
N GLY A 259 3.85 -15.98 -0.02
CA GLY A 259 5.13 -15.27 0.15
C GLY A 259 5.05 -13.78 0.49
N ASN A 260 3.89 -13.12 0.31
CA ASN A 260 3.66 -11.72 0.66
C ASN A 260 3.04 -11.54 2.05
N MET A 261 3.06 -12.60 2.88
CA MET A 261 2.63 -12.59 4.27
C MET A 261 3.74 -13.17 5.16
N LEU A 262 4.34 -12.33 5.99
CA LEU A 262 5.45 -12.71 6.86
C LEU A 262 4.95 -13.32 8.17
N VAL A 263 5.57 -14.40 8.63
CA VAL A 263 5.20 -15.05 9.89
C VAL A 263 6.04 -14.51 11.05
N ILE A 264 5.38 -13.91 12.04
CA ILE A 264 6.04 -13.32 13.20
C ILE A 264 6.28 -14.36 14.29
N LYS A 265 7.54 -14.51 14.70
CA LYS A 265 7.93 -15.37 15.84
C LYS A 265 7.81 -14.59 17.15
N HIS A 266 6.73 -14.84 17.89
CA HIS A 266 6.59 -14.32 19.25
C HIS A 266 7.61 -14.95 20.19
N ASN A 267 8.55 -14.15 20.71
CA ASN A 267 9.52 -14.56 21.72
C ASN A 267 8.84 -14.72 23.10
N GLN A 268 8.13 -15.83 23.30
CA GLN A 268 7.69 -16.43 24.58
C GLN A 268 7.41 -15.42 25.73
N SER A 269 6.48 -14.48 25.54
CA SER A 269 6.09 -13.53 26.59
C SER A 269 4.68 -12.93 26.40
N GLY A 270 3.67 -13.79 26.18
CA GLY A 270 2.26 -13.38 26.15
C GLY A 270 1.31 -14.58 26.22
N ASN A 271 0.01 -14.31 26.45
CA ASN A 271 -1.07 -15.32 26.51
C ASN A 271 -1.44 -15.87 25.11
N TYR A 272 -0.46 -16.18 24.27
CA TYR A 272 -0.67 -16.77 22.96
C TYR A 272 -0.97 -18.27 23.13
N VAL A 273 -1.88 -18.78 22.30
CA VAL A 273 -2.10 -20.23 22.19
C VAL A 273 -0.84 -20.83 21.56
N ASP A 274 -0.24 -21.81 22.24
CA ASP A 274 1.01 -22.43 21.81
C ASP A 274 0.86 -23.02 20.39
N GLY A 275 1.63 -22.50 19.44
CA GLY A 275 1.58 -22.90 18.02
C GLY A 275 0.83 -21.98 17.05
N VAL A 276 0.18 -20.89 17.49
CA VAL A 276 -0.45 -19.91 16.57
C VAL A 276 0.43 -18.67 16.42
N ALA A 277 0.72 -18.29 15.18
CA ALA A 277 1.52 -17.12 14.81
C ALA A 277 0.67 -16.03 14.14
N ASP A 278 1.09 -14.78 14.32
CA ASP A 278 0.51 -13.62 13.64
C ASP A 278 1.23 -13.36 12.31
N LEU A 279 0.50 -12.77 11.36
CA LEU A 279 1.00 -12.44 10.03
C LEU A 279 1.21 -10.93 9.88
N VAL A 280 2.16 -10.54 9.03
CA VAL A 280 2.37 -9.16 8.58
C VAL A 280 2.32 -9.11 7.06
N PRO A 281 1.41 -8.31 6.45
CA PRO A 281 1.32 -8.16 5.01
C PRO A 281 2.46 -7.24 4.51
N ILE A 282 3.11 -7.66 3.43
CA ILE A 282 4.10 -6.87 2.68
C ILE A 282 3.74 -6.85 1.18
N ASP A 283 4.53 -6.15 0.37
CA ASP A 283 4.45 -6.17 -1.09
C ASP A 283 3.06 -5.82 -1.67
N HIS A 284 2.66 -4.56 -1.51
CA HIS A 284 1.40 -4.02 -2.03
C HIS A 284 1.58 -3.35 -3.41
N GLY A 285 2.64 -3.68 -4.14
CA GLY A 285 2.97 -3.04 -5.41
C GLY A 285 1.87 -3.19 -6.48
N PHE A 286 1.06 -4.25 -6.40
CA PHE A 286 -0.03 -4.56 -7.32
C PHE A 286 -1.43 -4.39 -6.71
N CYS A 287 -1.63 -3.40 -5.84
CA CYS A 287 -2.98 -2.99 -5.39
C CYS A 287 -3.49 -1.74 -6.11
N LEU A 288 -4.77 -1.41 -5.90
CA LEU A 288 -5.52 -0.25 -6.39
C LEU A 288 -5.58 -0.14 -7.94
N PRO A 289 -5.94 -1.21 -8.66
CA PRO A 289 -5.98 -1.19 -10.12
C PRO A 289 -6.88 -0.08 -10.68
N GLU A 290 -6.63 0.34 -11.93
CA GLU A 290 -7.40 1.41 -12.58
C GLU A 290 -8.80 1.01 -13.05
N TRP A 291 -9.06 -0.29 -13.08
CA TRP A 291 -10.35 -0.88 -13.41
C TRP A 291 -10.56 -2.07 -12.49
N LEU A 292 -11.81 -2.56 -12.40
CA LEU A 292 -12.07 -3.84 -11.74
C LEU A 292 -11.40 -4.94 -12.57
N ASP A 293 -10.41 -5.58 -11.95
CA ASP A 293 -9.52 -6.61 -12.48
C ASP A 293 -9.57 -7.81 -11.51
N ASP A 294 -9.03 -8.97 -11.88
CA ASP A 294 -9.16 -10.18 -11.04
C ASP A 294 -8.15 -10.17 -9.87
N PRO A 295 -8.60 -10.05 -8.59
CA PRO A 295 -7.70 -10.06 -7.46
C PRO A 295 -7.19 -11.47 -7.16
N TYR A 296 -5.98 -11.57 -6.62
CA TYR A 296 -5.45 -12.84 -6.13
C TYR A 296 -5.32 -12.83 -4.61
N PHE A 297 -6.11 -13.67 -3.95
CA PHE A 297 -6.23 -13.76 -2.50
C PHE A 297 -5.92 -15.18 -2.02
N GLU A 298 -4.67 -15.47 -1.66
CA GLU A 298 -4.27 -16.77 -1.07
C GLU A 298 -5.13 -17.15 0.15
N TRP A 299 -5.42 -16.17 1.02
CA TRP A 299 -6.23 -16.37 2.22
C TRP A 299 -7.66 -16.84 1.94
N LEU A 300 -8.18 -16.65 0.71
CA LEU A 300 -9.52 -17.12 0.31
C LEU A 300 -9.65 -18.65 0.43
N HIS A 301 -8.53 -19.37 0.32
CA HIS A 301 -8.49 -20.82 0.39
C HIS A 301 -8.19 -21.35 1.81
N TRP A 302 -8.01 -20.47 2.79
CA TRP A 302 -7.65 -20.85 4.15
C TRP A 302 -8.91 -21.01 5.03
N PRO A 303 -8.97 -22.02 5.93
CA PRO A 303 -10.14 -22.25 6.78
C PRO A 303 -10.56 -21.02 7.61
N GLN A 304 -9.59 -20.18 8.00
CA GLN A 304 -9.80 -18.93 8.73
C GLN A 304 -10.79 -18.00 8.02
N ALA A 305 -10.71 -17.84 6.69
CA ALA A 305 -11.58 -16.92 5.96
C ALA A 305 -13.07 -17.34 5.97
N SER A 306 -13.36 -18.59 6.36
CA SER A 306 -14.72 -19.11 6.53
C SER A 306 -15.20 -19.07 7.99
N ILE A 307 -14.51 -18.32 8.86
CA ILE A 307 -14.93 -18.03 10.23
C ILE A 307 -15.64 -16.66 10.23
N PRO A 308 -16.73 -16.46 11.01
CA PRO A 308 -17.36 -15.15 11.12
C PRO A 308 -16.40 -14.07 11.63
N PHE A 309 -16.55 -12.85 11.12
CA PHE A 309 -15.86 -11.69 11.68
C PHE A 309 -16.20 -11.51 13.16
N SER A 310 -15.19 -11.13 13.95
CA SER A 310 -15.36 -10.72 15.34
C SER A 310 -15.98 -9.33 15.44
N ASP A 311 -16.56 -8.99 16.60
CA ASP A 311 -17.10 -7.65 16.88
C ASP A 311 -16.06 -6.54 16.66
N TYR A 312 -14.77 -6.82 16.92
CA TYR A 312 -13.67 -5.89 16.70
C TYR A 312 -13.43 -5.61 15.21
N GLU A 313 -13.48 -6.64 14.37
CA GLU A 313 -13.35 -6.51 12.91
C GLU A 313 -14.58 -5.81 12.30
N LEU A 314 -15.79 -6.16 12.76
CA LEU A 314 -17.03 -5.51 12.34
C LEU A 314 -17.06 -4.03 12.77
N GLU A 315 -16.61 -3.70 13.99
CA GLU A 315 -16.49 -2.32 14.45
C GLU A 315 -15.50 -1.53 13.57
N TYR A 316 -14.33 -2.11 13.24
CA TYR A 316 -13.37 -1.50 12.33
C TYR A 316 -13.97 -1.24 10.95
N ILE A 317 -14.56 -2.26 10.31
CA ILE A 317 -15.22 -2.14 8.99
C ILE A 317 -16.32 -1.07 9.03
N SER A 318 -17.12 -1.02 10.10
CA SER A 318 -18.21 -0.04 10.25
C SER A 318 -17.72 1.41 10.26
N LYS A 319 -16.48 1.66 10.74
CA LYS A 319 -15.88 3.00 10.86
C LYS A 319 -15.16 3.50 9.60
N LEU A 320 -14.82 2.61 8.66
CA LEU A 320 -14.16 2.98 7.39
C LEU A 320 -14.96 4.03 6.61
N ASP A 321 -14.30 5.04 6.06
CA ASP A 321 -14.93 6.08 5.26
C ASP A 321 -14.25 6.18 3.89
N PRO A 322 -14.88 5.66 2.82
CA PRO A 322 -14.25 5.60 1.50
C PRO A 322 -13.93 6.97 0.91
N PHE A 323 -14.66 8.02 1.31
CA PHE A 323 -14.47 9.36 0.78
C PHE A 323 -13.35 10.11 1.51
N LYS A 324 -13.19 9.89 2.82
CA LYS A 324 -11.99 10.34 3.55
C LYS A 324 -10.74 9.62 3.08
N ASP A 325 -10.82 8.30 2.86
CA ASP A 325 -9.73 7.50 2.33
C ASP A 325 -9.29 7.99 0.94
N ALA A 326 -10.27 8.25 0.05
CA ALA A 326 -10.01 8.86 -1.25
C ALA A 326 -9.30 10.21 -1.15
N GLU A 327 -9.71 11.07 -0.21
CA GLU A 327 -9.11 12.41 -0.06
C GLU A 327 -7.68 12.37 0.52
N ILE A 328 -7.39 11.42 1.41
CA ILE A 328 -6.03 11.12 1.86
C ILE A 328 -5.16 10.74 0.65
N LEU A 329 -5.65 9.85 -0.23
CA LEU A 329 -4.90 9.47 -1.43
C LEU A 329 -4.70 10.61 -2.42
N ARG A 330 -5.72 11.44 -2.69
CA ARG A 330 -5.56 12.63 -3.56
C ARG A 330 -4.53 13.62 -3.00
N THR A 331 -4.51 13.80 -1.68
CA THR A 331 -3.63 14.74 -1.00
C THR A 331 -2.18 14.25 -0.94
N ASP A 332 -1.95 13.03 -0.44
CA ASP A 332 -0.60 12.51 -0.22
C ASP A 332 -0.03 11.76 -1.43
N ILE A 333 -0.86 11.32 -2.37
CA ILE A 333 -0.44 10.58 -3.58
C ILE A 333 -1.14 11.15 -4.84
N PRO A 334 -0.89 12.42 -5.22
CA PRO A 334 -1.51 13.05 -6.39
C PRO A 334 -1.09 12.45 -7.75
N LEU A 335 -0.20 11.46 -7.76
CA LEU A 335 0.16 10.67 -8.95
C LEU A 335 -0.76 9.45 -9.14
N LEU A 336 -1.48 9.03 -8.08
CA LEU A 336 -2.45 7.95 -8.19
C LEU A 336 -3.69 8.46 -8.94
N ARG A 337 -4.17 7.67 -9.90
CA ARG A 337 -5.25 8.10 -10.79
C ARG A 337 -6.61 8.00 -10.11
N GLU A 338 -7.52 8.92 -10.44
CA GLU A 338 -8.88 8.92 -9.93
C GLU A 338 -9.62 7.60 -10.21
N SER A 339 -9.29 6.91 -11.31
CA SER A 339 -9.82 5.57 -11.62
C SER A 339 -9.50 4.54 -10.53
N SER A 340 -8.25 4.50 -10.04
CA SER A 340 -7.82 3.68 -8.90
C SER A 340 -8.49 4.08 -7.58
N ILE A 341 -8.72 5.39 -7.38
CA ILE A 341 -9.41 5.91 -6.20
C ILE A 341 -10.90 5.51 -6.22
N ARG A 342 -11.53 5.49 -7.40
CA ARG A 342 -12.89 4.97 -7.56
C ARG A 342 -12.99 3.47 -7.26
N VAL A 343 -12.01 2.66 -7.68
CA VAL A 343 -11.95 1.24 -7.30
C VAL A 343 -11.91 1.07 -5.77
N LEU A 344 -11.08 1.82 -5.04
CA LEU A 344 -11.06 1.82 -3.56
C LEU A 344 -12.43 2.15 -2.96
N ILE A 345 -13.10 3.17 -3.47
CA ILE A 345 -14.44 3.58 -2.98
C ILE A 345 -15.44 2.44 -3.16
N VAL A 346 -15.51 1.85 -4.35
CA VAL A 346 -16.44 0.72 -4.64
C VAL A 346 -16.11 -0.49 -3.76
N CYS A 347 -14.84 -0.89 -3.66
CA CYS A 347 -14.42 -2.03 -2.83
C CYS A 347 -14.74 -1.81 -1.34
N THR A 348 -14.54 -0.60 -0.82
CA THR A 348 -14.82 -0.26 0.57
C THR A 348 -16.32 -0.22 0.85
N ILE A 349 -17.15 0.31 -0.06
CA ILE A 349 -18.62 0.25 0.07
C ILE A 349 -19.11 -1.20 0.03
N PHE A 350 -18.58 -2.00 -0.90
CA PHE A 350 -18.90 -3.43 -1.05
C PHE A 350 -18.61 -4.20 0.25
N LEU A 351 -17.38 -4.08 0.78
CA LEU A 351 -16.98 -4.69 2.05
C LEU A 351 -17.90 -4.29 3.20
N LYS A 352 -18.18 -3.00 3.36
CA LYS A 352 -19.03 -2.48 4.45
C LYS A 352 -20.44 -3.06 4.40
N GLN A 353 -21.06 -3.10 3.23
CA GLN A 353 -22.42 -3.65 3.09
C GLN A 353 -22.45 -5.17 3.27
N ALA A 354 -21.48 -5.90 2.70
CA ALA A 354 -21.40 -7.35 2.83
C ALA A 354 -21.15 -7.80 4.28
N ALA A 355 -20.22 -7.13 4.98
CA ALA A 355 -19.95 -7.41 6.40
C ALA A 355 -21.13 -7.05 7.30
N ALA A 356 -21.82 -5.92 7.05
CA ALA A 356 -23.05 -5.55 7.76
C ALA A 356 -24.20 -6.54 7.52
N ALA A 357 -24.20 -7.23 6.37
CA ALA A 357 -25.10 -8.33 6.08
C ALA A 357 -24.63 -9.70 6.61
N GLY A 358 -23.51 -9.78 7.33
CA GLY A 358 -23.01 -11.03 7.92
C GLY A 358 -22.43 -12.01 6.91
N LEU A 359 -21.89 -11.53 5.78
CA LEU A 359 -21.08 -12.36 4.90
C LEU A 359 -19.71 -12.62 5.53
N LEU A 360 -19.18 -13.82 5.30
CA LEU A 360 -17.84 -14.23 5.70
C LEU A 360 -16.78 -13.60 4.79
N LEU A 361 -15.52 -13.54 5.26
CA LEU A 361 -14.39 -13.07 4.45
C LEU A 361 -14.25 -13.88 3.15
N SER A 362 -14.44 -15.20 3.21
CA SER A 362 -14.39 -16.08 2.03
C SER A 362 -15.55 -15.87 1.07
N GLU A 363 -16.76 -15.55 1.56
CA GLU A 363 -17.90 -15.20 0.71
C GLU A 363 -17.61 -13.89 -0.05
N ILE A 364 -17.09 -12.87 0.63
CA ILE A 364 -16.75 -11.56 0.04
C ILE A 364 -15.63 -11.71 -1.00
N GLY A 365 -14.55 -12.41 -0.66
CA GLY A 365 -13.45 -12.69 -1.58
C GLY A 365 -13.92 -13.44 -2.83
N GLN A 366 -14.75 -14.48 -2.67
CA GLN A 366 -15.29 -15.26 -3.79
C GLN A 366 -16.20 -14.43 -4.72
N MET A 367 -16.90 -13.42 -4.21
CA MET A 367 -17.68 -12.50 -5.04
C MET A 367 -16.80 -11.55 -5.87
N MET A 368 -15.56 -11.28 -5.43
CA MET A 368 -14.62 -10.39 -6.12
C MET A 368 -13.73 -11.11 -7.13
N THR A 369 -13.37 -12.38 -6.87
CA THR A 369 -12.58 -13.22 -7.79
C THR A 369 -13.41 -13.77 -8.93
N ARG A 370 -12.82 -13.87 -10.11
CA ARG A 370 -13.40 -14.54 -11.29
C ARG A 370 -13.45 -16.04 -11.13
N LYS A 371 -14.30 -16.70 -11.92
CA LYS A 371 -14.44 -18.16 -11.92
C LYS A 371 -13.96 -18.73 -13.25
N PHE A 372 -12.95 -19.59 -13.17
CA PHE A 372 -12.44 -20.38 -14.28
C PHE A 372 -13.16 -21.72 -14.34
N CYS A 373 -13.88 -21.99 -15.44
CA CYS A 373 -14.64 -23.22 -15.64
C CYS A 373 -14.49 -23.69 -17.09
N GLY A 374 -14.05 -24.92 -17.31
CA GLY A 374 -13.93 -25.50 -18.67
C GLY A 374 -12.88 -24.85 -19.58
N GLY A 375 -12.01 -23.97 -19.04
CA GLY A 375 -11.08 -23.17 -19.82
C GLY A 375 -11.61 -21.78 -20.19
N GLU A 376 -12.85 -21.46 -19.82
CA GLU A 376 -13.43 -20.12 -19.94
C GLU A 376 -13.35 -19.39 -18.59
N GLU A 377 -13.07 -18.10 -18.65
CA GLU A 377 -13.03 -17.18 -17.52
C GLU A 377 -14.34 -16.38 -17.50
N SER A 378 -15.00 -16.33 -16.34
CA SER A 378 -16.26 -15.61 -16.16
C SER A 378 -16.08 -14.43 -15.21
N PRO A 379 -16.62 -13.23 -15.54
CA PRO A 379 -16.51 -12.05 -14.68
C PRO A 379 -17.01 -12.31 -13.27
N SER A 380 -16.39 -11.69 -12.28
CA SER A 380 -16.76 -11.86 -10.87
C SER A 380 -18.15 -11.31 -10.58
N GLU A 381 -18.72 -11.65 -9.42
CA GLU A 381 -20.03 -11.12 -9.05
C GLU A 381 -19.98 -9.60 -8.87
N MET A 382 -18.89 -9.09 -8.29
CA MET A 382 -18.60 -7.66 -8.19
C MET A 382 -18.55 -6.98 -9.56
N GLU A 383 -17.85 -7.57 -10.54
CA GLU A 383 -17.82 -7.04 -11.91
C GLU A 383 -19.22 -7.03 -12.54
N ASN A 384 -19.98 -8.13 -12.41
CA ASN A 384 -21.34 -8.22 -12.92
C ASN A 384 -22.28 -7.17 -12.28
N ILE A 385 -22.13 -6.89 -10.99
CA ILE A 385 -22.88 -5.83 -10.27
C ILE A 385 -22.51 -4.46 -10.84
N CYS A 386 -21.22 -4.12 -10.91
CA CYS A 386 -20.77 -2.82 -11.42
C CYS A 386 -21.13 -2.61 -12.90
N SER A 387 -21.10 -3.66 -13.73
CA SER A 387 -21.56 -3.63 -15.12
C SER A 387 -23.04 -3.27 -15.23
N LYS A 388 -23.91 -3.94 -14.44
CA LYS A 388 -25.36 -3.65 -14.40
C LYS A 388 -25.66 -2.23 -13.96
N VAL A 389 -24.97 -1.73 -12.93
CA VAL A 389 -25.13 -0.34 -12.48
C VAL A 389 -24.71 0.61 -13.60
N LYS A 390 -23.55 0.39 -14.23
CA LYS A 390 -23.05 1.21 -15.32
C LYS A 390 -23.94 1.23 -16.56
N THR A 391 -24.74 0.17 -16.82
CA THR A 391 -25.73 0.16 -17.92
C THR A 391 -27.08 0.81 -17.55
N SER A 392 -27.40 0.93 -16.26
CA SER A 392 -28.64 1.57 -15.79
C SER A 392 -28.57 3.11 -15.73
N ILE A 393 -27.36 3.70 -15.70
CA ILE A 393 -27.16 5.15 -15.64
C ILE A 393 -27.41 5.77 -17.04
N PRO A 394 -28.28 6.80 -17.16
CA PRO A 394 -28.42 7.53 -18.41
C PRO A 394 -27.12 8.28 -18.74
N ARG A 395 -26.42 7.85 -19.80
CA ARG A 395 -25.24 8.60 -20.29
C ARG A 395 -25.68 9.97 -20.80
N GLY A 396 -24.97 11.01 -20.38
CA GLY A 396 -25.20 12.37 -20.86
C GLY A 396 -25.02 12.45 -22.37
N SER A 397 -25.97 13.05 -23.10
CA SER A 397 -25.95 13.12 -24.56
C SER A 397 -24.96 14.16 -25.09
N ASN A 398 -23.65 13.94 -24.88
CA ASN A 398 -22.55 14.72 -25.43
C ASN A 398 -21.64 13.82 -26.29
N ILE A 399 -22.18 13.33 -27.41
CA ILE A 399 -21.34 12.85 -28.52
C ILE A 399 -21.09 14.05 -29.43
N GLU A 400 -20.12 14.90 -29.05
CA GLU A 400 -19.39 15.67 -30.05
C GLU A 400 -18.29 14.78 -30.64
N ASN A 401 -18.16 14.80 -31.97
CA ASN A 401 -17.28 13.89 -32.70
C ASN A 401 -15.80 14.26 -32.55
N CYS A 402 -15.14 13.76 -31.51
CA CYS A 402 -13.69 13.54 -31.56
C CYS A 402 -13.40 12.18 -32.21
N LYS A 403 -13.49 12.13 -33.55
CA LYS A 403 -12.80 11.12 -34.32
C LYS A 403 -11.31 11.48 -34.35
N GLU A 404 -10.56 11.01 -33.36
CA GLU A 404 -9.11 10.91 -33.53
C GLU A 404 -8.80 9.70 -34.41
N GLU A 405 -8.10 9.94 -35.51
CA GLU A 405 -7.68 8.91 -36.47
C GLU A 405 -6.49 8.13 -35.89
N THR A 406 -6.74 7.17 -35.00
CA THR A 406 -5.78 6.09 -34.74
C THR A 406 -5.89 5.04 -35.83
N GLU A 407 -5.22 5.28 -36.96
CA GLU A 407 -4.83 4.18 -37.85
C GLU A 407 -3.86 3.23 -37.13
N GLN A 408 -3.92 1.94 -37.48
CA GLN A 408 -2.97 0.88 -37.10
C GLN A 408 -3.01 0.40 -35.64
N GLY A 409 -3.98 -0.47 -35.36
CA GLY A 409 -3.57 -1.87 -35.16
C GLY A 409 -3.37 -2.41 -33.74
N SER A 410 -4.30 -2.17 -32.82
CA SER A 410 -4.78 -3.24 -31.92
C SER A 410 -6.03 -2.81 -31.15
N LYS A 411 -7.15 -3.52 -31.34
CA LYS A 411 -8.21 -3.52 -30.34
C LYS A 411 -7.73 -4.39 -29.17
N CYS A 412 -7.02 -3.79 -28.23
CA CYS A 412 -6.86 -4.39 -26.91
C CYS A 412 -8.23 -4.25 -26.23
N GLU A 413 -9.01 -5.34 -26.22
CA GLU A 413 -10.21 -5.41 -25.39
C GLU A 413 -9.76 -5.20 -23.94
N ILE A 414 -10.28 -4.15 -23.31
CA ILE A 414 -10.00 -3.89 -21.88
C ILE A 414 -10.82 -4.93 -21.13
N ASP A 415 -10.10 -5.93 -20.65
CA ASP A 415 -10.62 -7.16 -20.05
C ASP A 415 -11.17 -6.95 -18.63
N GLY A 416 -11.71 -5.76 -18.34
CA GLY A 416 -12.09 -5.32 -17.00
C GLY A 416 -12.88 -4.01 -16.99
N ILE A 417 -13.58 -3.74 -15.90
CA ILE A 417 -14.57 -2.66 -15.84
C ILE A 417 -13.93 -1.37 -15.35
N SER A 418 -13.65 -0.46 -16.28
CA SER A 418 -13.25 0.91 -15.94
C SER A 418 -14.38 1.63 -15.21
N LEU A 419 -14.03 2.33 -14.13
CA LEU A 419 -14.88 3.30 -13.43
C LEU A 419 -14.41 4.74 -13.68
N GLY A 420 -13.27 4.93 -14.35
CA GLY A 420 -12.65 6.25 -14.57
C GLY A 420 -13.27 7.06 -15.72
N ASP A 421 -14.06 6.42 -16.58
CA ASP A 421 -14.73 7.06 -17.73
C ASP A 421 -16.04 7.79 -17.37
N LEU A 422 -16.56 7.60 -16.15
CA LEU A 422 -17.77 8.28 -15.68
C LEU A 422 -17.46 9.75 -15.34
N ASN A 423 -18.28 10.69 -15.82
CA ASN A 423 -18.21 12.08 -15.34
C ASN A 423 -18.69 12.19 -13.87
N GLN A 424 -18.57 13.35 -13.24
CA GLN A 424 -18.90 13.50 -11.81
C GLN A 424 -20.36 13.15 -11.49
N GLY A 425 -21.33 13.58 -12.29
CA GLY A 425 -22.75 13.27 -12.06
C GLY A 425 -23.08 11.79 -12.36
N GLU A 426 -22.45 11.20 -13.38
CA GLU A 426 -22.55 9.76 -13.64
C GLU A 426 -21.93 8.92 -12.52
N TRP A 427 -20.86 9.41 -11.88
CA TRP A 427 -20.21 8.75 -10.75
C TRP A 427 -21.04 8.83 -9.47
N GLU A 428 -21.67 9.97 -9.19
CA GLU A 428 -22.60 10.12 -8.06
C GLU A 428 -23.82 9.20 -8.23
N ALA A 429 -24.43 9.19 -9.42
CA ALA A 429 -25.53 8.27 -9.75
C ALA A 429 -25.09 6.78 -9.70
N PHE A 430 -23.85 6.47 -10.10
CA PHE A 430 -23.29 5.12 -9.97
C PHE A 430 -23.23 4.68 -8.51
N LEU A 431 -22.73 5.52 -7.61
CA LEU A 431 -22.58 5.18 -6.19
C LEU A 431 -23.93 4.98 -5.49
N GLU A 432 -24.93 5.77 -5.85
CA GLU A 432 -26.29 5.68 -5.32
C GLU A 432 -26.94 4.34 -5.74
N VAL A 433 -27.01 4.07 -7.05
CA VAL A 433 -27.60 2.83 -7.59
C VAL A 433 -26.80 1.58 -7.21
N PHE A 434 -25.46 1.66 -7.12
CA PHE A 434 -24.62 0.58 -6.62
C PHE A 434 -24.96 0.24 -5.16
N SER A 435 -25.14 1.27 -4.32
CA SER A 435 -25.46 1.08 -2.90
C SER A 435 -26.84 0.46 -2.70
N GLU A 436 -27.84 0.85 -3.48
CA GLU A 436 -29.18 0.24 -3.46
C GLU A 436 -29.17 -1.22 -3.93
N LEU A 437 -28.46 -1.50 -5.04
CA LEU A 437 -28.40 -2.84 -5.62
C LEU A 437 -27.72 -3.85 -4.68
N LEU A 438 -26.63 -3.44 -4.03
CA LEU A 438 -25.97 -4.26 -3.00
C LEU A 438 -26.89 -4.53 -1.81
N HIS A 439 -27.58 -3.51 -1.30
CA HIS A 439 -28.48 -3.67 -0.17
C HIS A 439 -29.59 -4.68 -0.46
N GLY A 440 -30.23 -4.59 -1.64
CA GLY A 440 -31.24 -5.56 -2.08
C GLY A 440 -30.69 -6.99 -2.25
N LEU A 441 -29.48 -7.13 -2.80
CA LEU A 441 -28.81 -8.42 -2.99
C LEU A 441 -28.50 -9.11 -1.64
N PHE A 442 -27.93 -8.36 -0.71
CA PHE A 442 -27.54 -8.89 0.59
C PHE A 442 -28.73 -9.12 1.55
N GLU A 443 -29.78 -8.29 1.51
CA GLU A 443 -31.03 -8.57 2.22
C GLU A 443 -31.69 -9.87 1.75
N GLY A 444 -31.67 -10.14 0.44
CA GLY A 444 -32.18 -11.37 -0.15
C GLY A 444 -31.48 -12.60 0.40
N ASN A 445 -30.14 -12.56 0.43
CA ASN A 445 -29.32 -13.63 0.99
C ASN A 445 -29.59 -13.87 2.48
N ASN A 446 -29.79 -12.82 3.29
CA ASN A 446 -30.13 -12.98 4.71
C ASN A 446 -31.51 -13.61 4.93
N LYS A 447 -32.51 -13.26 4.11
CA LYS A 447 -33.82 -13.93 4.15
C LYS A 447 -33.67 -15.42 3.83
N CYS A 448 -32.93 -15.80 2.79
CA CYS A 448 -32.65 -17.19 2.44
C CYS A 448 -31.87 -17.95 3.53
N LYS A 449 -30.76 -17.39 4.05
CA LYS A 449 -29.99 -17.99 5.16
C LYS A 449 -30.92 -18.24 6.36
N SER A 450 -31.70 -17.23 6.79
CA SER A 450 -32.62 -17.36 7.94
C SER A 450 -33.73 -18.41 7.77
N GLN A 451 -34.09 -18.76 6.52
CA GLN A 451 -35.03 -19.84 6.22
C GLN A 451 -34.35 -21.21 6.26
N SER A 452 -33.10 -21.32 5.78
CA SER A 452 -32.30 -22.56 5.87
C SER A 452 -32.08 -22.98 7.32
N TRP A 453 -31.63 -22.06 8.19
CA TRP A 453 -31.46 -22.32 9.63
C TRP A 453 -32.76 -22.77 10.32
N LYS A 454 -33.93 -22.30 9.87
CA LYS A 454 -35.25 -22.73 10.39
C LYS A 454 -35.70 -24.10 9.88
N LEU A 455 -35.27 -24.50 8.69
CA LEU A 455 -35.58 -25.82 8.13
C LEU A 455 -34.71 -26.90 8.81
N GLU A 456 -33.42 -26.62 9.05
CA GLU A 456 -32.52 -27.55 9.73
C GLU A 456 -32.93 -27.77 11.21
N HIS A 457 -33.31 -26.70 11.93
CA HIS A 457 -33.78 -26.85 13.32
C HIS A 457 -35.15 -27.51 13.48
N ASN A 458 -36.00 -27.54 12.46
CA ASN A 458 -37.27 -28.28 12.48
C ASN A 458 -37.13 -29.74 12.01
N GLY A 459 -35.94 -30.17 11.58
CA GLY A 459 -35.67 -31.53 11.10
C GLY A 459 -35.22 -32.53 12.18
N SER A 460 -35.18 -32.13 13.46
CA SER A 460 -34.72 -32.98 14.57
C SER A 460 -35.75 -33.04 15.71
N TYR A 461 -36.65 -34.02 15.64
CA TYR A 461 -37.54 -34.49 16.70
C TYR A 461 -37.63 -36.02 16.68
#